data_AF-A0A7T0PDR7-F1
#
_entry.id   AF-A0A7T0PDR7-F1
#
_cell.length_a   1.000
_cell.length_b   1.000
_cell.length_c   1.000
_cell.angle_alpha   90.00
_cell.angle_beta   90.00
_cell.angle_gamma   90.00
#
_symmetry.space_group_name_H-M   'P 1'
#
loop_
_entity.id
_entity.type
_entity.pdbx_description
1 polymer ?
#
loop_
_entity_poly.entity_id
_entity_poly.type
_entity_poly.pdbx_seq_one_letter_code
_entity_poly.pdbx_strand_id
1 'polypeptide(L)'
;MEDLGWKIASAAALGLSALVASKVTEFGWKAVTGHDIPREDQDEASLVSLVLFAAASAAVVSVAQRYAIRGAKKWYGPGNQPGIEA
;
A
#
# COMPACT_ATOMS: atom_id res chain seq x y z
N MET A 1 -22.09 -20.63 -10.37
CA MET A 1 -20.75 -21.05 -10.83
C MET A 1 -19.82 -19.85 -11.04
N GLU A 2 -20.36 -18.62 -11.13
CA GLU A 2 -19.58 -17.38 -11.22
C GLU A 2 -18.55 -17.17 -10.09
N ASP A 3 -18.83 -17.61 -8.86
CA ASP A 3 -17.90 -17.44 -7.74
C ASP A 3 -16.58 -18.19 -7.91
N LEU A 4 -16.61 -19.37 -8.55
CA LEU A 4 -15.41 -20.18 -8.75
C LEU A 4 -14.47 -19.51 -9.75
N GLY A 5 -15.00 -18.98 -10.85
CA GLY A 5 -14.24 -18.22 -11.84
C GLY A 5 -13.63 -16.96 -11.23
N TRP A 6 -14.40 -16.21 -10.43
CA TRP A 6 -13.93 -15.02 -9.73
C TRP A 6 -12.83 -15.33 -8.71
N LYS A 7 -12.98 -16.40 -7.92
CA LYS A 7 -11.98 -16.83 -6.94
C LYS A 7 -10.69 -17.29 -7.61
N ILE A 8 -10.78 -18.03 -8.72
CA ILE A 8 -9.60 -18.45 -9.49
C ILE A 8 -8.92 -17.23 -10.12
N ALA A 9 -9.68 -16.32 -10.72
CA ALA A 9 -9.14 -15.08 -11.29
C ALA A 9 -8.45 -14.22 -10.23
N SER A 10 -9.06 -14.07 -9.05
CA SER A 10 -8.49 -13.33 -7.93
C SER A 10 -7.22 -14.00 -7.40
N ALA A 11 -7.23 -15.33 -7.23
CA ALA A 11 -6.05 -16.08 -6.80
C ALA A 11 -4.91 -15.98 -7.82
N ALA A 12 -5.23 -16.07 -9.12
CA ALA A 12 -4.26 -15.90 -10.20
C ALA A 12 -3.68 -14.48 -10.21
N ALA A 13 -4.53 -13.45 -10.06
CA ALA A 13 -4.09 -12.06 -9.99
C ALA A 13 -3.18 -11.82 -8.79
N LEU A 14 -3.53 -12.34 -7.61
CA LEU A 14 -2.69 -12.26 -6.41
C LEU A 14 -1.36 -13.00 -6.61
N GLY A 15 -1.39 -14.20 -7.18
CA GLY A 15 -0.18 -14.98 -7.46
C GLY A 15 0.76 -14.26 -8.44
N LEU A 16 0.23 -13.76 -9.55
CA LEU A 16 1.02 -12.98 -10.52
C LEU A 16 1.57 -11.69 -9.89
N SER A 17 0.75 -11.01 -9.08
CA SER A 17 1.18 -9.81 -8.37
C SER A 17 2.30 -10.12 -7.37
N ALA A 18 2.23 -11.26 -6.68
CA ALA A 18 3.29 -11.69 -5.76
C ALA A 18 4.61 -11.92 -6.51
N LEU A 19 4.58 -12.56 -7.68
CA LEU A 19 5.79 -12.76 -8.49
C LEU A 19 6.41 -11.44 -8.96
N VAL A 20 5.57 -10.51 -9.43
CA VAL A 20 6.03 -9.18 -9.86
C VAL A 20 6.55 -8.38 -8.67
N ALA A 21 5.85 -8.41 -7.54
CA ALA A 21 6.26 -7.74 -6.31
C ALA A 21 7.62 -8.22 -5.83
N SER A 22 7.88 -9.53 -5.85
CA SER A 22 9.21 -10.08 -5.51
C SER A 22 10.30 -9.51 -6.42
N LYS A 23 10.09 -9.48 -7.74
CA LYS A 23 11.05 -8.93 -8.70
C LYS A 23 11.31 -7.44 -8.51
N VAL A 24 10.24 -6.66 -8.31
CA VAL A 24 10.34 -5.22 -8.06
C VAL A 24 11.06 -4.94 -6.74
N THR A 25 10.79 -5.73 -5.71
CA THR A 25 11.45 -5.59 -4.41
C THR A 25 12.93 -5.95 -4.51
N GLU A 26 13.29 -7.08 -5.12
CA GLU A 26 14.68 -7.47 -5.38
C GLU A 26 15.45 -6.39 -6.13
N PHE A 27 14.86 -5.90 -7.24
CA PHE A 27 15.52 -4.91 -8.08
C PHE A 27 15.61 -3.54 -7.41
N GLY A 28 14.53 -3.11 -6.75
CA GLY A 28 14.50 -1.85 -6.01
C GLY A 28 15.49 -1.84 -4.85
N TRP A 29 15.60 -2.97 -4.13
CA TRP A 29 16.57 -3.11 -3.05
C TRP A 29 17.99 -3.02 -3.58
N LYS A 30 18.32 -3.86 -4.59
CA LYS A 30 19.64 -3.86 -5.21
C LYS A 30 20.01 -2.50 -5.82
N ALA A 31 19.06 -1.78 -6.39
CA ALA A 31 19.30 -0.46 -6.95
C ALA A 31 19.63 0.60 -5.89
N VAL A 32 19.03 0.50 -4.70
CA VAL A 32 19.21 1.48 -3.62
C VAL A 32 20.42 1.15 -2.74
N THR A 33 20.59 -0.11 -2.36
CA THR A 33 21.63 -0.56 -1.40
C THR A 33 22.84 -1.20 -2.08
N GLY A 34 22.75 -1.59 -3.35
CA GLY A 34 23.82 -2.27 -4.07
C GLY A 34 24.05 -3.74 -3.66
N HIS A 35 23.28 -4.26 -2.70
CA HIS A 35 23.37 -5.63 -2.20
C HIS A 35 22.05 -6.39 -2.37
N ASP A 36 22.12 -7.71 -2.34
CA ASP A 36 20.93 -8.57 -2.34
C ASP A 36 20.12 -8.40 -1.03
N ILE A 37 18.82 -8.69 -1.10
CA ILE A 37 17.90 -8.52 0.03
C ILE A 37 18.37 -9.37 1.23
N PRO A 38 18.51 -8.76 2.43
CA PRO A 38 18.80 -9.48 3.67
C PRO A 38 17.77 -10.59 3.91
N ARG A 39 18.24 -11.81 4.19
CA ARG A 39 17.36 -12.91 4.59
C ARG A 39 17.00 -12.77 6.06
N GLU A 40 15.81 -13.25 6.39
CA GLU A 40 15.14 -13.02 7.68
C GLU A 40 15.79 -13.75 8.86
N ASP A 41 16.79 -14.61 8.62
CA ASP A 41 17.53 -15.36 9.64
C ASP A 41 18.58 -14.55 10.42
N GLN A 42 18.60 -13.23 10.27
CA GLN A 42 19.52 -12.31 10.93
C GLN A 42 18.73 -11.35 11.84
N ASP A 43 19.12 -11.21 13.11
CA ASP A 43 18.46 -10.28 14.06
C ASP A 43 18.39 -8.83 13.53
N GLU A 44 19.41 -8.41 12.76
CA GLU A 44 19.46 -7.10 12.12
C GLU A 44 18.43 -6.97 10.98
N ALA A 45 18.17 -8.06 10.24
CA ALA A 45 17.12 -8.08 9.22
C ALA A 45 15.74 -7.87 9.84
N SER A 46 15.50 -8.35 11.07
CA SER A 46 14.24 -8.11 11.78
C SER A 46 14.02 -6.63 12.10
N LEU A 47 15.06 -5.91 12.53
CA LEU A 47 14.97 -4.46 12.79
C LEU A 47 14.76 -3.66 11.49
N VAL A 48 15.51 -4.01 10.43
CA VAL A 48 15.36 -3.37 9.11
C VAL A 48 13.96 -3.63 8.54
N SER A 49 13.45 -4.85 8.63
CA SER A 49 12.09 -5.23 8.22
C SER A 49 11.02 -4.47 9.01
N LEU A 50 11.20 -4.29 10.33
CA LEU A 50 10.29 -3.50 11.15
C LEU A 50 10.24 -2.04 10.68
N VAL A 51 11.40 -1.42 10.43
CA VAL A 51 11.49 -0.04 9.95
C VAL A 51 10.91 0.10 8.54
N LEU A 52 11.20 -0.84 7.64
CA LEU A 52 10.63 -0.87 6.29
C LEU A 52 9.12 -1.02 6.31
N PHE A 53 8.61 -1.93 7.13
CA PHE A 53 7.19 -2.14 7.28
C PHE A 53 6.50 -0.88 7.81
N ALA A 54 7.08 -0.22 8.81
CA ALA A 54 6.58 1.04 9.34
C ALA A 54 6.59 2.15 8.28
N ALA A 55 7.69 2.30 7.53
CA ALA A 55 7.80 3.28 6.46
C ALA A 55 6.80 3.03 5.33
N ALA A 56 6.65 1.77 4.90
CA ALA A 56 5.67 1.37 3.89
C ALA A 56 4.23 1.63 4.37
N SER A 57 3.92 1.28 5.62
CA SER A 57 2.60 1.53 6.22
C SER A 57 2.30 3.02 6.29
N ALA A 58 3.25 3.84 6.75
CA ALA A 58 3.12 5.28 6.78
C ALA A 58 2.91 5.87 5.37
N ALA A 59 3.65 5.38 4.38
CA ALA A 59 3.48 5.78 2.99
C ALA A 59 2.07 5.45 2.49
N VAL A 60 1.58 4.22 2.69
CA VAL A 60 0.22 3.82 2.30
C VAL A 60 -0.84 4.68 2.99
N VAL A 61 -0.72 4.89 4.30
CA VAL A 61 -1.66 5.73 5.06
C VAL A 61 -1.66 7.16 4.55
N SER A 62 -0.49 7.74 4.27
CA SER A 62 -0.40 9.12 3.76
C SER A 62 -1.06 9.28 2.38
N VAL A 63 -0.88 8.27 1.52
CA VAL A 63 -1.53 8.23 0.19
C VAL A 63 -3.04 8.09 0.36
N ALA A 64 -3.49 7.16 1.20
CA ALA A 64 -4.90 6.95 1.50
C ALA A 64 -5.55 8.23 2.05
N GLN A 65 -4.92 8.90 3.02
CA GLN A 65 -5.37 10.19 3.55
C GLN A 65 -5.45 11.26 2.46
N ARG A 66 -4.44 11.34 1.58
CA ARG A 66 -4.44 12.32 0.49
C ARG A 66 -5.57 12.08 -0.51
N TYR A 67 -5.87 10.83 -0.84
CA TYR A 67 -7.01 10.49 -1.70
C TYR A 67 -8.34 10.66 -0.97
N ALA A 68 -8.43 10.32 0.32
CA ALA A 68 -9.62 10.52 1.13
C ALA A 68 -9.98 12.01 1.27
N ILE A 69 -9.02 12.89 1.55
CA ILE A 69 -9.26 14.34 1.65
C ILE A 69 -9.61 14.95 0.29
N ARG A 70 -8.94 14.53 -0.79
CA ARG A 70 -9.27 14.98 -2.16
C ARG A 70 -10.65 14.48 -2.60
N GLY A 71 -11.00 13.24 -2.26
CA GLY A 71 -12.30 12.65 -2.52
C GLY A 71 -13.41 13.30 -1.71
N ALA A 72 -13.16 13.60 -0.42
CA ALA A 72 -14.09 14.30 0.45
C ALA A 72 -14.39 15.71 -0.06
N LYS A 73 -13.40 16.47 -0.56
CA LYS A 73 -13.63 17.78 -1.19
C LYS A 73 -14.55 17.72 -2.42
N LYS A 74 -14.59 16.59 -3.14
CA LYS A 74 -15.50 16.41 -4.29
C LYS A 74 -16.96 16.21 -3.84
N TRP A 75 -17.20 15.74 -2.61
CA TRP A 75 -18.53 15.46 -2.07
C TRP A 75 -19.02 16.46 -1.01
N TYR A 76 -18.12 17.12 -0.28
CA TYR A 76 -18.38 18.11 0.77
C TYR A 76 -17.99 19.55 0.34
N GLY A 77 -18.38 19.97 -0.86
CA GLY A 77 -18.37 21.40 -1.23
C GLY A 77 -19.39 22.17 -0.36
N PRO A 78 -19.15 23.46 -0.04
CA PRO A 78 -19.93 24.20 0.97
C PRO A 78 -21.37 24.39 0.49
N GLY A 79 -22.28 23.60 1.03
CA GLY A 79 -23.71 23.74 0.84
C GLY A 79 -24.41 23.43 2.14
N ASN A 80 -25.02 24.47 2.72
CA ASN A 80 -25.91 24.43 3.89
C ASN A 80 -25.26 24.67 5.27
N GLN A 81 -24.66 25.86 5.46
CA GLN A 81 -24.69 26.52 6.77
C GLN A 81 -26.13 27.02 6.98
N PRO A 82 -26.91 26.47 7.93
CA PRO A 82 -28.18 27.07 8.30
C PRO A 82 -27.85 28.38 9.02
N GLY A 83 -28.35 29.49 8.47
CA GLY A 83 -28.21 30.81 9.09
C GLY A 83 -28.74 30.76 10.52
N ILE A 84 -27.86 31.01 11.48
CA ILE A 84 -28.27 31.39 12.82
C ILE A 84 -28.68 32.86 12.70
N GLU A 85 -29.98 33.10 12.50
CA GLU A 85 -30.55 34.43 12.62
C GLU A 85 -30.54 34.82 14.11
N ALA A 86 -29.90 35.96 14.40
CA ALA A 86 -29.80 36.58 15.72
C ALA A 86 -30.74 37.80 15.78
#